data_AF-A0A842UAW5-F1
#
_entry.id   AF-A0A842UAW5-F1
#
_cell.length_a   1.000
_cell.length_b   1.000
_cell.length_c   1.000
_cell.angle_alpha   90.00
_cell.angle_beta   90.00
_cell.angle_gamma   90.00
#
_symmetry.space_group_name_H-M   'P 1'
#
loop_
_entity.id
_entity.type
_entity.pdbx_description
1 polymer ?
#
loop_
_entity_poly.entity_id
_entity_poly.type
_entity_poly.pdbx_seq_one_letter_code
_entity_poly.pdbx_strand_id
1 'polypeptide(L)'
;LLEGVISDKITVDGEDSTKKIADMINRTKHKDQLQCVLTDGIAVGGFNVIDVRLLADKTHLPVIVIMRNMPNLKKIIAAIKNVPNYKKKMKLIKQAGKIREIEVGDGKIHFQCKAIHVKKAREIIRVAVTRGHMPEPIRTAHLIASGISDGESKGRA
;
A
#
# COMPACT_ATOMS: atom_id res chain seq x y z
N LEU A 1 -7.34 14.92 -11.22
CA LEU A 1 -7.86 14.15 -12.39
C LEU A 1 -7.27 12.75 -12.33
N LEU A 2 -8.05 11.73 -12.64
CA LEU A 2 -7.59 10.34 -12.74
C LEU A 2 -7.08 10.10 -14.16
N GLU A 3 -5.82 9.69 -14.32
CA GLU A 3 -5.19 9.54 -15.65
C GLU A 3 -5.29 8.12 -16.21
N GLY A 4 -5.39 7.10 -15.34
CA GLY A 4 -5.42 5.72 -15.77
C GLY A 4 -5.70 4.76 -14.63
N VAL A 5 -6.23 3.58 -14.99
CA VAL A 5 -6.51 2.48 -14.08
C VAL A 5 -5.91 1.21 -14.68
N ILE A 6 -5.19 0.45 -13.86
CA ILE A 6 -4.71 -0.89 -14.18
C ILE A 6 -5.10 -1.82 -13.04
N SER A 7 -5.34 -3.08 -13.36
CA SER A 7 -5.73 -4.09 -12.37
C SER A 7 -5.04 -5.42 -12.64
N ASP A 8 -4.97 -6.25 -11.60
CA ASP A 8 -4.52 -7.64 -11.65
C ASP A 8 -5.15 -8.38 -10.45
N LYS A 9 -5.02 -9.70 -10.43
CA LYS A 9 -5.48 -10.56 -9.34
C LYS A 9 -4.28 -11.15 -8.60
N ILE A 10 -4.44 -11.26 -7.29
CA ILE A 10 -3.47 -11.88 -6.38
C ILE A 10 -4.10 -13.08 -5.71
N THR A 11 -3.26 -13.98 -5.18
CA THR A 11 -3.73 -15.09 -4.37
C THR A 11 -4.06 -14.60 -2.95
N VAL A 12 -5.25 -14.91 -2.43
CA VAL A 12 -5.63 -14.60 -1.03
C VAL A 12 -4.65 -15.29 -0.08
N ASP A 13 -4.11 -14.53 0.88
CA ASP A 13 -3.06 -15.00 1.79
C ASP A 13 -1.82 -15.60 1.09
N GLY A 14 -1.60 -15.29 -0.19
CA GLY A 14 -0.49 -15.79 -1.00
C GLY A 14 0.84 -15.08 -0.77
N GLU A 15 1.75 -15.20 -1.74
CA GLU A 15 3.07 -14.54 -1.73
C GLU A 15 3.39 -13.81 -3.05
N ASP A 16 2.38 -13.63 -3.91
CA ASP A 16 2.52 -13.07 -5.24
C ASP A 16 2.28 -11.55 -5.31
N SER A 17 1.87 -10.89 -4.21
CA SER A 17 1.51 -9.46 -4.22
C SER A 17 2.64 -8.57 -4.73
N THR A 18 3.84 -8.71 -4.18
CA THR A 18 5.01 -7.92 -4.60
C THR A 18 5.30 -8.06 -6.10
N LYS A 19 5.28 -9.30 -6.61
CA LYS A 19 5.55 -9.58 -8.02
C LYS A 19 4.46 -8.96 -8.89
N LYS A 20 3.19 -9.22 -8.58
CA LYS A 20 2.03 -8.73 -9.33
C LYS A 20 1.99 -7.21 -9.40
N ILE A 21 2.24 -6.52 -8.29
CA ILE A 21 2.28 -5.05 -8.24
C ILE A 21 3.46 -4.53 -9.09
N ALA A 22 4.65 -5.11 -8.96
CA ALA A 22 5.81 -4.69 -9.75
C ALA A 22 5.57 -4.90 -11.27
N ASP A 23 5.02 -6.05 -11.66
CA ASP A 23 4.72 -6.38 -13.05
C ASP A 23 3.65 -5.43 -13.61
N MET A 24 2.60 -5.12 -12.84
CA MET A 24 1.59 -4.11 -13.18
C MET A 24 2.18 -2.72 -13.42
N ILE A 25 3.06 -2.27 -12.52
CA ILE A 25 3.69 -0.95 -12.62
C ILE A 25 4.64 -0.89 -13.82
N ASN A 26 5.42 -1.95 -14.05
CA ASN A 26 6.43 -1.94 -15.12
C ASN A 26 5.82 -2.14 -16.52
N ARG A 27 4.61 -2.72 -16.64
CA ARG A 27 3.92 -2.90 -17.93
C ARG A 27 3.04 -1.71 -18.36
N THR A 28 2.78 -0.76 -17.47
CA THR A 28 1.89 0.37 -17.82
C THR A 28 2.61 1.41 -18.68
N LYS A 29 1.91 1.96 -19.67
CA LYS A 29 2.39 3.10 -20.48
C LYS A 29 2.70 4.36 -19.65
N HIS A 30 2.18 4.43 -18.43
CA HIS A 30 2.39 5.56 -17.52
C HIS A 30 3.68 5.43 -16.69
N LYS A 31 4.49 4.37 -16.88
CA LYS A 31 5.63 4.07 -16.03
C LYS A 31 6.58 5.26 -15.83
N ASP A 32 6.94 5.92 -16.93
CA ASP A 32 7.99 6.95 -16.94
C ASP A 32 7.59 8.25 -16.21
N GLN A 33 6.29 8.48 -16.02
CA GLN A 33 5.77 9.64 -15.27
C GLN A 33 5.53 9.34 -13.78
N LEU A 34 5.55 8.07 -13.36
CA LEU A 34 5.32 7.72 -11.96
C LEU A 34 6.48 8.21 -11.08
N GLN A 35 6.14 8.87 -9.97
CA GLN A 35 7.13 9.40 -9.01
C GLN A 35 7.23 8.56 -7.73
N CYS A 36 6.18 7.81 -7.39
CA CYS A 36 6.15 6.94 -6.21
C CYS A 36 4.98 5.94 -6.30
N VAL A 37 5.02 4.94 -5.41
CA VAL A 37 3.95 3.98 -5.19
C VAL A 37 3.35 4.23 -3.81
N LEU A 38 2.03 4.45 -3.76
CA LEU A 38 1.27 4.52 -2.51
C LEU A 38 0.50 3.21 -2.32
N THR A 39 0.59 2.61 -1.12
CA THR A 39 -0.12 1.36 -0.78
C THR A 39 -0.97 1.54 0.46
N ASP A 40 -2.13 0.89 0.51
CA ASP A 40 -3.02 0.86 1.70
C ASP A 40 -2.61 -0.31 2.61
N GLY A 41 -1.66 -0.04 3.49
CA GLY A 41 -1.02 -1.05 4.33
C GLY A 41 0.00 -1.90 3.59
N ILE A 42 0.61 -2.83 4.33
CA ILE A 42 1.71 -3.66 3.82
C ILE A 42 1.26 -5.05 3.35
N ALA A 43 -0.03 -5.33 3.39
CA ALA A 43 -0.59 -6.59 2.97
C ALA A 43 -1.90 -6.33 2.24
N VAL A 44 -2.14 -7.12 1.19
CA VAL A 44 -3.34 -7.08 0.36
C VAL A 44 -3.95 -8.49 0.34
N GLY A 45 -5.25 -8.60 0.09
CA GLY A 45 -5.92 -9.91 0.05
C GLY A 45 -5.67 -10.77 1.30
N GLY A 46 -5.77 -10.15 2.48
CA GLY A 46 -5.39 -10.77 3.76
C GLY A 46 -3.91 -10.53 4.09
N PHE A 47 -3.15 -11.60 4.28
CA PHE A 47 -1.74 -11.62 4.65
C PHE A 47 -0.80 -11.81 3.45
N ASN A 48 -1.18 -11.41 2.23
CA ASN A 48 -0.25 -11.40 1.10
C ASN A 48 0.69 -10.19 1.20
N VAL A 49 1.71 -10.33 2.06
CA VAL A 49 2.60 -9.24 2.47
C VAL A 49 3.47 -8.75 1.31
N ILE A 50 3.45 -7.44 1.11
CA ILE A 50 4.27 -6.73 0.13
C ILE A 50 5.68 -6.54 0.70
N ASP A 51 6.69 -7.04 0.01
CA ASP A 51 8.08 -6.69 0.27
C ASP A 51 8.36 -5.30 -0.31
N VAL A 52 8.24 -4.27 0.54
CA VAL A 52 8.40 -2.86 0.14
C VAL A 52 9.80 -2.54 -0.37
N ARG A 53 10.81 -3.30 0.05
CA ARG A 53 12.18 -3.13 -0.46
C ARG A 53 12.26 -3.69 -1.86
N LEU A 54 11.86 -4.95 -2.04
CA LEU A 54 11.89 -5.59 -3.35
C LEU A 54 10.98 -4.87 -4.36
N LEU A 55 9.84 -4.34 -3.91
CA LEU A 55 8.96 -3.53 -4.75
C LEU A 55 9.69 -2.27 -5.23
N ALA A 56 10.30 -1.50 -4.32
CA ALA A 56 11.04 -0.30 -4.67
C ALA A 56 12.20 -0.59 -5.64
N ASP A 57 12.92 -1.69 -5.39
CA ASP A 57 14.04 -2.12 -6.23
C ASP A 57 13.57 -2.54 -7.64
N LYS A 58 12.49 -3.33 -7.74
CA LYS A 58 11.93 -3.80 -9.02
C LYS A 58 11.27 -2.72 -9.86
N THR A 59 10.70 -1.69 -9.21
CA THR A 59 10.04 -0.60 -9.91
C THR A 59 10.94 0.61 -10.06
N HIS A 60 12.10 0.69 -9.42
CA HIS A 60 12.88 1.93 -9.34
C HIS A 60 12.05 3.14 -8.87
N LEU A 61 11.05 2.89 -8.01
CA LEU A 61 10.15 3.91 -7.48
C LEU A 61 10.17 3.86 -5.95
N PRO A 62 10.18 5.02 -5.29
CA PRO A 62 9.85 5.10 -3.87
C PRO A 62 8.53 4.42 -3.53
N VAL A 63 8.48 3.74 -2.39
CA VAL A 63 7.25 3.13 -1.86
C VAL A 63 6.89 3.80 -0.55
N ILE A 64 5.64 4.24 -0.45
CA ILE A 64 5.04 4.80 0.77
C ILE A 64 3.85 3.93 1.15
N VAL A 65 3.95 3.28 2.30
CA VAL A 65 2.87 2.49 2.88
C VAL A 65 2.05 3.42 3.77
N ILE A 66 0.75 3.52 3.51
CA ILE A 66 -0.19 4.35 4.25
C ILE A 66 -1.10 3.46 5.09
N MET A 67 -1.35 3.84 6.33
CA MET A 67 -2.25 3.14 7.23
C MET A 67 -3.12 4.18 7.93
N ARG A 68 -4.44 4.00 7.87
CA ARG A 68 -5.37 4.90 8.58
C ARG A 68 -5.12 4.90 10.08
N ASN A 69 -4.91 3.72 10.67
CA ASN A 69 -4.71 3.54 12.12
C ASN A 69 -3.36 2.87 12.40
N MET A 70 -2.84 3.07 13.62
CA MET A 70 -1.63 2.38 14.07
C MET A 70 -1.90 0.87 14.08
N PRO A 71 -1.07 0.05 13.40
CA PRO A 71 -1.29 -1.39 13.36
C PRO A 71 -1.13 -2.01 14.75
N ASN A 72 -2.12 -2.81 15.15
CA ASN A 72 -2.03 -3.58 16.39
C ASN A 72 -1.16 -4.82 16.18
N LEU A 73 0.13 -4.70 16.50
CA LEU A 73 1.11 -5.77 16.32
C LEU A 73 0.71 -7.08 17.03
N LYS A 74 0.08 -7.02 18.21
CA LYS A 74 -0.39 -8.23 18.92
C LYS A 74 -1.45 -8.97 18.10
N LYS A 75 -2.44 -8.24 17.57
CA LYS A 75 -3.49 -8.82 16.69
C LYS A 75 -2.90 -9.38 15.41
N ILE A 76 -1.97 -8.66 14.77
CA ILE A 76 -1.28 -9.12 13.56
C ILE A 76 -0.50 -10.42 13.83
N ILE A 77 0.27 -10.47 14.92
CA ILE A 77 1.01 -11.68 15.31
C ILE A 77 0.07 -12.85 15.62
N ALA A 78 -1.07 -12.60 16.26
CA ALA A 78 -2.05 -13.66 16.52
C ALA A 78 -2.65 -14.21 15.22
N ALA A 79 -3.08 -13.34 14.32
CA ALA A 79 -3.76 -13.72 13.09
C ALA A 79 -2.83 -14.38 12.06
N ILE A 80 -1.58 -13.92 11.96
CA ILE A 80 -0.63 -14.46 10.97
C ILE A 80 -0.17 -15.89 11.29
N LYS A 81 -0.27 -16.34 12.56
CA LYS A 81 0.19 -17.69 12.97
C LYS A 81 -0.50 -18.83 12.21
N ASN A 82 -1.73 -18.60 11.76
CA ASN A 82 -2.53 -19.59 11.03
C ASN A 82 -2.34 -19.49 9.51
N VAL A 83 -1.50 -18.57 9.04
CA VAL A 83 -1.26 -18.34 7.61
C VAL A 83 -0.06 -19.17 7.16
N PRO A 84 -0.10 -19.79 5.97
CA PRO A 84 1.07 -20.45 5.38
C PRO A 84 2.29 -19.53 5.36
N ASN A 85 3.47 -20.08 5.64
CA ASN A 85 4.75 -19.34 5.62
C ASN A 85 4.78 -18.09 6.51
N TYR A 86 4.03 -18.06 7.61
CA TYR A 86 3.95 -16.90 8.52
C TYR A 86 5.32 -16.36 8.96
N LYS A 87 6.33 -17.22 9.12
CA LYS A 87 7.70 -16.80 9.48
C LYS A 87 8.30 -15.86 8.45
N LYS A 88 8.12 -16.16 7.16
CA LYS A 88 8.58 -15.33 6.03
C LYS A 88 7.79 -14.01 5.99
N LYS A 89 6.46 -14.08 6.08
CA LYS A 89 5.58 -12.90 6.10
C LYS A 89 5.89 -11.97 7.29
N MET A 90 6.16 -12.53 8.47
CA MET A 90 6.56 -11.78 9.66
C MET A 90 7.90 -11.06 9.47
N LYS A 91 8.86 -11.70 8.79
CA LYS A 91 10.14 -11.07 8.46
C LYS A 91 9.92 -9.83 7.58
N LEU A 92 9.06 -9.92 6.57
CA LEU A 92 8.71 -8.79 5.70
C LEU A 92 8.05 -7.64 6.48
N ILE A 93 7.08 -7.94 7.34
CA ILE A 93 6.41 -6.93 8.19
C ILE A 93 7.43 -6.20 9.06
N LYS A 94 8.41 -6.91 9.64
CA LYS A 94 9.47 -6.28 10.45
C LYS A 94 10.42 -5.44 9.61
N GLN A 95 10.69 -5.84 8.37
CA GLN A 95 11.60 -5.14 7.44
C GLN A 95 10.99 -3.89 6.79
N ALA A 96 9.68 -3.70 6.93
CA ALA A 96 8.94 -2.52 6.48
C ALA A 96 9.47 -1.18 7.00
N GLY A 97 10.18 -1.21 8.13
CA GLY A 97 10.81 -0.05 8.74
C GLY A 97 9.94 0.64 9.78
N LYS A 98 10.39 1.82 10.23
CA LYS A 98 9.74 2.58 11.31
C LYS A 98 8.43 3.20 10.85
N ILE A 99 7.35 2.93 11.59
CA ILE A 99 6.07 3.60 11.43
C ILE A 99 6.19 5.03 11.94
N ARG A 100 5.66 5.97 11.16
CA ARG A 100 5.65 7.41 11.44
C ARG A 100 4.23 7.92 11.31
N GLU A 101 3.96 9.07 11.89
CA GLU A 101 2.66 9.74 11.77
C GLU A 101 2.79 11.09 11.05
N ILE A 102 1.67 11.53 10.50
CA ILE A 102 1.46 12.86 9.93
C ILE A 102 -0.02 13.25 10.07
N GLU A 103 -0.24 14.52 10.45
CA GLU A 103 -1.55 15.17 10.36
C GLU A 103 -1.73 15.80 8.98
N VAL A 104 -2.81 15.43 8.31
CA VAL A 104 -3.12 15.82 6.94
C VAL A 104 -4.64 15.82 6.72
N GLY A 105 -5.14 16.83 6.01
CA GLY A 105 -6.57 17.02 5.80
C GLY A 105 -7.32 17.19 7.13
N ASP A 106 -8.30 16.32 7.37
CA ASP A 106 -9.16 16.34 8.57
C ASP A 106 -8.74 15.33 9.65
N GLY A 107 -7.55 14.74 9.54
CA GLY A 107 -7.17 13.65 10.44
C GLY A 107 -5.68 13.34 10.46
N LYS A 108 -5.39 12.13 10.95
CA LYS A 108 -4.04 11.61 11.14
C LYS A 108 -3.92 10.28 10.40
N ILE A 109 -2.80 10.10 9.72
CA ILE A 109 -2.43 8.82 9.12
C ILE A 109 -1.05 8.39 9.60
N HIS A 110 -0.82 7.09 9.55
CA HIS A 110 0.46 6.46 9.80
C HIS A 110 1.08 6.03 8.48
N PHE A 111 2.40 6.10 8.37
CA PHE A 111 3.09 5.68 7.17
C PHE A 111 4.47 5.08 7.44
N GLN A 112 4.91 4.27 6.49
CA GLN A 112 6.29 3.81 6.35
C GLN A 112 6.76 4.18 4.94
N CYS A 113 8.06 4.34 4.74
CA CYS A 113 8.57 4.68 3.42
C CYS A 113 9.91 4.00 3.13
N LYS A 114 10.14 3.66 1.87
CA LYS A 114 11.36 3.03 1.36
C LYS A 114 11.83 3.75 0.09
N ALA A 115 13.16 3.85 -0.05
CA ALA A 115 13.83 4.56 -1.14
C ALA A 115 13.46 6.06 -1.26
N ILE A 116 13.08 6.70 -0.15
CA ILE A 116 12.75 8.13 -0.10
C ILE A 116 13.02 8.73 1.27
N HIS A 117 13.43 10.01 1.29
CA HIS A 117 13.58 10.75 2.52
C HIS A 117 12.21 11.05 3.16
N VAL A 118 12.11 10.94 4.48
CA VAL A 118 10.85 11.09 5.23
C VAL A 118 10.19 12.45 4.97
N LYS A 119 10.97 13.53 4.86
CA LYS A 119 10.46 14.87 4.53
C LYS A 119 9.73 14.86 3.18
N LYS A 120 10.31 14.24 2.16
CA LYS A 120 9.72 14.16 0.82
C LYS A 120 8.48 13.28 0.78
N ALA A 121 8.49 12.15 1.51
CA ALA A 121 7.31 11.31 1.66
C ALA A 121 6.12 12.08 2.27
N ARG A 122 6.38 12.94 3.27
CA ARG A 122 5.34 13.81 3.87
C ARG A 122 4.79 14.83 2.87
N GLU A 123 5.63 15.44 2.04
CA GLU A 123 5.20 16.36 0.98
C GLU A 123 4.28 15.64 -0.02
N ILE A 124 4.68 14.46 -0.49
CA ILE A 124 3.87 13.64 -1.42
C ILE A 124 2.51 13.30 -0.81
N ILE A 125 2.48 12.86 0.45
CA ILE A 125 1.25 12.56 1.17
C ILE A 125 0.33 13.79 1.21
N ARG A 126 0.85 14.96 1.56
CA ARG A 126 0.06 16.20 1.64
C ARG A 126 -0.55 16.58 0.28
N VAL A 127 0.22 16.45 -0.80
CA VAL A 127 -0.27 16.74 -2.16
C VAL A 127 -1.30 15.71 -2.62
N ALA A 128 -1.12 14.45 -2.24
CA ALA A 128 -2.02 13.36 -2.67
C ALA A 128 -3.36 13.35 -1.92
N VAL A 129 -3.47 14.03 -0.76
CA VAL A 129 -4.72 14.13 0.00
C VAL A 129 -5.51 15.35 -0.49
N THR A 130 -6.66 15.12 -1.12
CA THR A 130 -7.56 16.19 -1.58
C THR A 130 -8.78 16.36 -0.67
N ARG A 131 -9.39 15.26 -0.22
CA ARG A 131 -10.54 15.24 0.70
C ARG A 131 -10.33 14.21 1.81
N GLY A 132 -10.77 14.54 3.02
CA GLY A 132 -10.48 13.72 4.20
C GLY A 132 -8.98 13.69 4.51
N HIS A 133 -8.49 12.58 5.04
CA HIS A 133 -7.06 12.37 5.38
C HIS A 133 -6.39 11.23 4.61
N MET A 134 -7.11 10.53 3.72
CA MET A 134 -6.56 9.44 2.91
C MET A 134 -6.16 9.94 1.51
N PRO A 135 -5.00 9.54 0.96
CA PRO A 135 -4.59 9.92 -0.38
C PRO A 135 -5.61 9.52 -1.46
N GLU A 136 -5.93 10.43 -2.37
CA GLU A 136 -6.92 10.22 -3.44
C GLU A 136 -6.60 9.01 -4.34
N PRO A 137 -5.33 8.70 -4.69
CA PRO A 137 -5.00 7.48 -5.43
C PRO A 137 -5.38 6.20 -4.69
N ILE A 138 -5.21 6.16 -3.35
CA ILE A 138 -5.60 5.02 -2.52
C ILE A 138 -7.13 4.92 -2.45
N ARG A 139 -7.81 6.05 -2.21
CA ARG A 139 -9.28 6.10 -2.18
C ARG A 139 -9.88 5.58 -3.48
N THR A 140 -9.35 6.04 -4.61
CA THR A 140 -9.80 5.65 -5.95
C THR A 140 -9.57 4.16 -6.20
N ALA A 141 -8.38 3.65 -5.88
CA ALA A 141 -8.08 2.23 -6.01
C ALA A 141 -9.02 1.35 -5.16
N HIS A 142 -9.33 1.78 -3.94
CA HIS A 142 -10.28 1.09 -3.05
C HIS A 142 -11.69 1.04 -3.64
N LEU A 143 -12.23 2.18 -4.11
CA LEU A 143 -13.56 2.24 -4.70
C LEU A 143 -13.69 1.33 -5.93
N ILE A 144 -12.69 1.34 -6.81
CA ILE A 144 -12.66 0.49 -8.00
C ILE A 144 -12.56 -0.99 -7.62
N ALA A 145 -11.65 -1.35 -6.72
CA ALA A 145 -11.45 -2.74 -6.31
C ALA A 145 -12.69 -3.32 -5.63
N SER A 146 -13.34 -2.56 -4.75
CA SER A 146 -14.59 -2.96 -4.08
C SER A 146 -15.75 -3.05 -5.08
N GLY A 147 -15.89 -2.10 -6.01
CA GLY A 147 -16.90 -2.17 -7.06
C GLY A 147 -16.74 -3.40 -7.96
N ILE A 148 -15.51 -3.82 -8.26
CA ILE A 148 -15.24 -5.04 -9.04
C ILE A 148 -15.49 -6.32 -8.22
N SER A 149 -15.13 -6.33 -6.94
CA SER A 149 -15.13 -7.56 -6.12
C SER A 149 -16.49 -7.83 -5.45
N ASP A 150 -17.13 -6.78 -4.96
CA ASP A 150 -18.35 -6.85 -4.14
C ASP A 150 -19.61 -6.37 -4.91
N GLY A 151 -19.46 -5.88 -6.14
CA GLY A 151 -20.54 -5.33 -6.97
C GLY A 151 -20.96 -3.90 -6.61
N GLU A 152 -20.57 -3.40 -5.44
CA GLU A 152 -20.77 -2.01 -5.02
C GLU A 152 -19.61 -1.55 -4.11
N SER A 153 -19.26 -0.27 -4.20
CA SER A 153 -18.31 0.31 -3.25
C SER A 153 -19.01 0.67 -1.94
N LYS A 154 -18.52 0.14 -0.81
CA LYS A 154 -18.98 0.55 0.53
C LYS A 154 -18.12 1.70 1.06
N GLY A 155 -18.66 2.46 2.02
CA GLY A 155 -17.91 3.54 2.67
C GLY A 155 -16.64 3.05 3.39
N ARG A 156 -15.74 3.98 3.74
CA ARG A 156 -14.40 3.80 4.37
C ARG A 156 -13.17 3.72 3.45
N ALA A 157 -13.28 4.20 2.21
CA ALA A 157 -12.13 4.65 1.43
C ALA A 157 -11.35 5.75 2.17
#